data_AF-A0A966VVP7-F1
#
_entry.id   AF-A0A966VVP7-F1
#
_cell.length_a   1.000
_cell.length_b   1.000
_cell.length_c   1.000
_cell.angle_alpha   90.00
_cell.angle_beta   90.00
_cell.angle_gamma   90.00
#
_symmetry.space_group_name_H-M   'P 1'
#
loop_
_entity.id
_entity.type
_entity.pdbx_description
1 polymer ?
#
loop_
_entity_poly.entity_id
_entity_poly.type
_entity_poly.pdbx_seq_one_letter_code
_entity_poly.pdbx_strand_id
1 'polypeptide(L)' 'MVVKVRTDPAETYSYYFNGMPRLGWSRLTAVQGKVSSLTFTSGDRVANLQITGGVGGTTVTVFVSTREIEGG' A
#
# COMPACT_ATOMS: atom_id res chain seq x y z
N MET A 1 -11.08 -5.74 0.21
CA MET A 1 -11.37 -5.53 -1.23
C MET A 1 -10.07 -5.75 -1.99
N VAL A 2 -10.03 -6.71 -2.93
CA VAL A 2 -8.84 -6.99 -3.75
C VAL A 2 -9.08 -6.41 -5.13
N VAL A 3 -8.22 -5.47 -5.56
CA VAL A 3 -8.28 -4.88 -6.90
C VAL A 3 -7.19 -5.53 -7.74
N LYS A 4 -7.58 -6.19 -8.85
CA LYS A 4 -6.64 -6.78 -9.82
C LYS A 4 -6.34 -5.76 -10.91
N VAL A 5 -5.08 -5.34 -11.03
CA VAL A 5 -4.64 -4.40 -12.06
C VAL A 5 -3.71 -5.14 -13.02
N ARG A 6 -3.96 -5.04 -14.34
CA ARG A 6 -3.17 -5.65 -15.43
C ARG A 6 -1.84 -4.93 -15.71
N THR A 7 -1.29 -4.29 -14.69
CA THR A 7 -0.19 -3.34 -14.83
C THR A 7 1.02 -3.85 -14.07
N ASP A 8 2.22 -3.63 -14.60
CA ASP A 8 3.48 -4.06 -14.01
C ASP A 8 3.54 -3.73 -12.50
N PRO A 9 4.03 -4.65 -11.64
CA PRO A 9 4.08 -4.43 -10.20
C PRO A 9 4.87 -3.17 -9.81
N ALA A 10 5.87 -2.75 -10.59
CA ALA A 10 6.63 -1.53 -10.32
C ALA A 10 5.85 -0.26 -10.68
N GLU A 11 5.05 -0.30 -11.74
CA GLU A 11 4.17 0.82 -12.12
C GLU A 11 3.03 0.97 -11.10
N THR A 12 2.46 -0.15 -10.66
CA THR A 12 1.45 -0.18 -9.59
C THR A 12 2.02 0.38 -8.28
N TYR A 13 3.25 0.00 -7.92
CA TYR A 13 3.96 0.58 -6.78
C TYR A 13 4.11 2.10 -6.92
N SER A 14 4.57 2.58 -8.07
CA SER A 14 4.77 4.00 -8.33
C SER A 14 3.46 4.81 -8.26
N TYR A 15 2.36 4.21 -8.71
CA TYR A 15 1.02 4.80 -8.61
C TYR A 15 0.62 5.06 -7.16
N TYR A 16 0.71 4.06 -6.29
CA TYR A 16 0.36 4.23 -4.87
C TYR A 16 1.37 5.10 -4.13
N PHE A 17 2.66 4.94 -4.44
CA PHE A 17 3.73 5.73 -3.86
C PHE A 17 3.49 7.22 -4.06
N ASN A 18 3.15 7.66 -5.28
CA ASN A 18 2.91 9.07 -5.58
C ASN A 18 1.47 9.53 -5.30
N GLY A 19 0.49 8.63 -5.36
CA GLY A 19 -0.92 8.95 -5.19
C GLY A 19 -1.33 9.19 -3.74
N MET A 20 -0.89 8.34 -2.81
CA MET A 20 -1.32 8.44 -1.40
C MET A 20 -0.92 9.75 -0.69
N PRO A 21 0.29 10.29 -0.88
CA PRO A 21 0.64 11.60 -0.32
C PRO A 21 -0.27 12.74 -0.77
N ARG A 22 -0.78 12.68 -2.01
CA ARG A 22 -1.72 13.68 -2.54
C ARG A 22 -3.10 13.61 -1.89
N LEU A 23 -3.42 12.47 -1.27
CA LEU A 23 -4.68 12.23 -0.56
C LEU A 23 -4.57 12.51 0.95
N GLY A 24 -3.47 13.09 1.41
CA GLY A 24 -3.25 13.43 2.83
C GLY A 24 -2.63 12.30 3.67
N TRP A 25 -2.17 11.22 3.04
CA TRP A 25 -1.49 10.13 3.75
C TRP A 25 0.02 10.38 3.82
N SER A 26 0.58 10.34 5.02
CA SER A 26 2.03 10.38 5.26
C SER A 26 2.64 9.02 4.98
N ARG A 27 3.73 8.99 4.21
CA ARG A 27 4.44 7.75 3.94
C ARG A 27 5.28 7.37 5.16
N LEU A 28 5.06 6.16 5.68
CA LEU A 28 5.82 5.63 6.81
C LEU A 28 7.00 4.78 6.32
N THR A 29 6.72 3.79 5.47
CA THR A 29 7.75 2.91 4.90
C THR A 29 7.41 2.57 3.46
N ALA A 30 8.46 2.31 2.67
CA ALA A 30 8.32 1.90 1.29
C ALA A 30 9.47 0.95 0.94
N VAL A 31 9.10 -0.30 0.66
CA VAL A 31 10.03 -1.38 0.35
C VAL A 31 9.64 -1.95 -0.99
N GLN A 32 10.56 -1.89 -1.95
CA GLN A 32 10.39 -2.50 -3.25
C GLN A 32 11.21 -3.78 -3.31
N GLY A 33 10.57 -4.89 -3.68
CA GLY A 33 11.20 -6.20 -3.73
C GLY A 33 10.33 -7.19 -4.49
N LYS A 34 10.58 -8.50 -4.28
CA LYS A 34 9.74 -9.56 -4.87
C LYS A 34 8.26 -9.41 -4.49
N VAL A 35 8.03 -8.95 -3.25
CA VAL A 35 6.76 -8.40 -2.78
C VAL A 35 7.06 -6.98 -2.36
N SER A 36 6.44 -6.01 -3.01
CA SER A 36 6.59 -4.60 -2.65
C SER A 36 5.60 -4.25 -1.54
N SER A 37 6.05 -3.52 -0.52
CA SER A 37 5.23 -3.11 0.63
C SER A 37 5.31 -1.60 0.80
N LEU A 38 4.17 -0.96 0.94
CA LEU A 38 4.05 0.46 1.24
C LEU A 38 3.20 0.62 2.49
N THR A 39 3.72 1.30 3.50
CA THR A 39 2.95 1.66 4.68
C THR A 39 2.78 3.17 4.71
N PHE A 40 1.54 3.60 4.90
CA PHE A 40 1.17 4.98 5.05
C PHE A 40 0.38 5.18 6.34
N THR A 41 0.42 6.39 6.87
CA THR A 41 -0.29 6.81 8.06
C THR A 41 -1.07 8.09 7.80
N SER A 42 -2.24 8.21 8.39
CA SER A 42 -3.08 9.41 8.29
C SER A 42 -3.81 9.59 9.61
N GLY A 43 -3.29 10.47 10.48
CA GLY A 43 -3.78 10.61 11.85
C GLY A 43 -3.75 9.27 12.59
N ASP A 44 -4.91 8.79 13.00
CA ASP A 44 -5.10 7.52 13.71
C ASP A 44 -5.33 6.33 12.77
N ARG A 45 -4.95 6.42 11.50
CA ARG A 45 -5.12 5.34 10.52
C ARG A 45 -3.78 4.92 9.93
N VAL A 46 -3.63 3.62 9.69
CA VAL A 46 -2.48 3.02 9.03
C VAL A 46 -2.98 2.23 7.82
N ALA A 47 -2.46 2.55 6.64
CA ALA A 47 -2.71 1.82 5.42
C ALA A 47 -1.45 1.03 5.04
N ASN A 48 -1.55 -0.30 5.02
CA ASN A 48 -0.52 -1.19 4.51
C ASN A 48 -0.95 -1.70 3.14
N LEU A 49 -0.11 -1.49 2.14
CA LEU A 49 -0.31 -1.97 0.80
C LEU A 49 0.78 -2.97 0.48
N GLN A 50 0.37 -4.15 0.04
CA GLN A 50 1.27 -5.18 -0.41
C GLN A 50 0.99 -5.46 -1.88
N ILE A 51 2.03 -5.38 -2.70
CA ILE A 51 1.96 -5.53 -4.15
C ILE A 51 2.83 -6.74 -4.52
N THR A 52 2.20 -7.74 -5.08
CA THR A 52 2.86 -9.00 -5.48
C THR A 52 2.61 -9.25 -6.96
N GLY A 53 3.69 -9.39 -7.73
CA GLY A 53 3.64 -9.84 -9.12
C GLY A 53 3.61 -11.37 -9.21
N GLY A 54 2.79 -11.91 -10.13
CA GLY A 54 2.71 -13.35 -10.38
C GLY A 54 2.35 -13.69 -11.82
N VAL A 55 2.31 -14.99 -12.15
CA VAL A 55 2.15 -15.56 -13.50
C VAL A 55 0.78 -15.23 -14.16
N GLY A 56 -0.08 -14.44 -13.49
CA GLY A 56 -1.36 -13.95 -14.02
C GLY A 56 -1.59 -12.45 -13.86
N GLY A 57 -0.57 -11.67 -13.50
CA GLY A 57 -0.65 -10.22 -13.29
C GLY A 57 -0.26 -9.76 -11.89
N THR A 58 -0.59 -8.52 -11.57
CA THR A 58 -0.25 -7.89 -10.28
C THR A 58 -1.45 -7.97 -9.33
N THR A 59 -1.19 -8.48 -8.12
CA THR A 59 -2.16 -8.47 -7.02
C THR A 59 -1.78 -7.38 -6.04
N VAL A 60 -2.73 -6.50 -5.74
CA VAL A 60 -2.58 -5.47 -4.71
C VAL A 60 -3.52 -5.79 -3.56
N THR A 61 -2.93 -5.99 -2.39
CA THR A 61 -3.66 -6.18 -1.15
C THR A 61 -3.52 -4.90 -0.34
N VAL A 62 -4.64 -4.27 0.00
CA VAL A 62 -4.68 -3.06 0.82
C VAL A 62 -5.37 -3.37 2.13
N PHE A 63 -4.64 -3.18 3.23
CA PHE A 63 -5.13 -3.27 4.58
C PHE A 63 -5.16 -1.86 5.18
N VAL A 64 -6.34 -1.43 5.63
CA VAL A 64 -6.47 -0.18 6.38
C VAL A 64 -6.94 -0.55 7.77
N SER A 65 -6.12 -0.20 8.74
CA SER A 65 -6.44 -0.36 10.15
C SER A 65 -6.49 1.01 10.79
N THR A 66 -7.42 1.24 11.71
CA THR A 66 -7.21 2.30 12.69
C THR A 66 -6.03 1.86 13.56
N ARG A 67 -5.13 2.78 13.86
CA ARG A 67 -4.22 2.62 14.98
C ARG A 67 -5.13 2.55 16.20
N GLU A 68 -5.41 1.35 16.67
CA GLU A 68 -5.91 1.19 18.03
C GLU A 68 -4.80 1.75 18.91
N ILE A 69 -5.03 2.97 19.41
CA ILE A 69 -4.27 3.44 20.55
C ILE A 69 -4.76 2.53 21.65
N GLU A 70 -4.03 1.44 21.90
CA GLU A 70 -4.23 0.60 23.09
C GLU A 70 -4.00 1.54 24.27
N GLY A 71 -5.10 2.15 24.71
CA GLY A 71 -5.12 3.18 25.71
C GLY A 71 -5.17 2.53 27.08
N GLY A 72 -4.07 2.68 27.81
CA GLY A 72 -4.03 2.94 29.26
C GLY A 72 -4.57 1.86 30.18
#